data_AF-A0A6P0NFZ6-F1
#
_entry.id   AF-A0A6P0NFZ6-F1
#
_cell.length_a   1.000
_cell.length_b   1.000
_cell.length_c   1.000
_cell.angle_alpha   90.00
_cell.angle_beta   90.00
_cell.angle_gamma   90.00
#
_symmetry.space_group_name_H-M   'P 1'
#
loop_
_entity.id
_entity.type
_entity.pdbx_description
1 polymer ?
#
loop_
_entity_poly.entity_id
_entity_poly.type
_entity_poly.pdbx_seq_one_letter_code
_entity_poly.pdbx_strand_id
1 'polypeptide(L)'
;FYHANQFNMAGTGIGTFNDKIRDSLHGGYAGDSPASHRQGFINGLAYDWNGYFYGERFRTDLRTLTDRLRINLAGSLQNYRLLDQNNIQVDGRSLNGSGYTRDPQESINYLSKHDNETLFDLNMFKMPLGESGMAVTSMAERVRAQNLGLSLVSLSQGIPFYHMGSDMLRSKSLDRNSYDSGDWFNRVDFTYEDNNFAKGLPPSWSNQSRWSEMAPMLANPALKPTKDDILKSVHHMQEVLKIRKSSKLFRLETAADIRSRVQFHNTGSGQIDGLIVMSISDTQAKDLDPNYEKVVVIFNASKFAQQWRMPALKGSAVKLHPVQADSYDEVVKTAAFSDETGEFNVPARTTAVFVVPEKPAA
;
A
#
# COMPACT_ATOMS: atom_id res chain seq x y z
N PHE A 1 25.91 -10.95 24.10
CA PHE A 1 24.51 -11.37 23.90
C PHE A 1 24.09 -10.95 22.50
N TYR A 2 23.17 -11.67 21.85
CA TYR A 2 22.61 -11.25 20.56
C TYR A 2 21.44 -10.31 20.81
N HIS A 3 21.42 -9.15 20.15
CA HIS A 3 20.29 -8.22 20.22
C HIS A 3 19.07 -8.78 19.49
N ALA A 4 17.87 -8.50 19.99
CA ALA A 4 16.58 -8.84 19.36
C ALA A 4 16.27 -7.93 18.15
N ASN A 5 17.15 -7.92 17.15
CA ASN A 5 16.90 -7.25 15.88
C ASN A 5 16.09 -8.14 14.92
N GLN A 6 15.50 -7.56 13.87
CA GLN A 6 14.64 -8.26 12.91
C GLN A 6 15.23 -9.58 12.37
N PHE A 7 16.53 -9.61 12.05
CA PHE A 7 17.17 -10.81 11.52
C PHE A 7 17.38 -11.88 12.59
N ASN A 8 17.73 -11.48 13.81
CA ASN A 8 17.91 -12.40 14.93
C ASN A 8 16.58 -12.95 15.47
N MET A 9 15.48 -12.23 15.26
CA MET A 9 14.13 -12.69 15.61
C MET A 9 13.52 -13.65 14.58
N ALA A 10 14.14 -13.81 13.41
CA ALA A 10 13.61 -14.67 12.35
C ALA A 10 13.63 -16.15 12.75
N GLY A 11 12.48 -16.81 12.67
CA GLY A 11 12.25 -18.19 13.09
C GLY A 11 11.93 -18.37 14.57
N THR A 12 11.72 -17.28 15.32
CA THR A 12 11.34 -17.34 16.74
C THR A 12 9.83 -17.33 16.95
N GLY A 13 9.05 -16.96 15.92
CA GLY A 13 7.61 -16.73 16.03
C GLY A 13 7.22 -15.38 16.65
N ILE A 14 8.19 -14.51 16.99
CA ILE A 14 7.93 -13.18 17.53
C ILE A 14 7.87 -12.16 16.40
N GLY A 15 6.73 -11.45 16.32
CA GLY A 15 6.50 -10.38 15.35
C GLY A 15 7.40 -9.16 15.54
N THR A 16 7.88 -8.60 14.43
CA THR A 16 8.60 -7.31 14.42
C THR A 16 7.99 -6.36 13.39
N PHE A 17 8.02 -5.06 13.68
CA PHE A 17 7.53 -4.04 12.77
C PHE A 17 8.34 -4.02 11.47
N ASN A 18 7.65 -4.16 10.33
CA ASN A 18 8.23 -4.16 9.01
C ASN A 18 8.38 -2.74 8.47
N ASP A 19 9.51 -2.10 8.75
CA ASP A 19 9.89 -0.79 8.18
C ASP A 19 10.11 -0.84 6.65
N LYS A 20 10.37 -2.01 6.07
CA LYS A 20 10.67 -2.16 4.63
C LYS A 20 9.41 -1.91 3.81
N ILE A 21 8.29 -2.56 4.17
CA ILE A 21 7.01 -2.31 3.49
C ILE A 21 6.57 -0.85 3.65
N ARG A 22 6.70 -0.32 4.87
CA ARG A 22 6.36 1.07 5.19
C ARG A 22 7.08 2.04 4.25
N ASP A 23 8.41 1.92 4.19
CA ASP A 23 9.25 2.84 3.43
C ASP A 23 9.06 2.67 1.92
N SER A 24 8.86 1.44 1.44
CA SER A 24 8.50 1.18 0.04
C SER A 24 7.16 1.82 -0.33
N LEU A 25 6.14 1.76 0.55
CA LEU A 25 4.84 2.33 0.25
C LEU A 25 4.88 3.84 0.12
N HIS A 26 5.31 4.55 1.16
CA HIS A 26 5.19 6.01 1.20
C HIS A 26 6.51 6.77 1.04
N GLY A 27 7.65 6.11 0.78
CA GLY A 27 8.96 6.74 0.60
C GLY A 27 9.68 7.05 1.91
N GLY A 28 9.29 6.38 2.99
CA GLY A 28 9.89 6.47 4.32
C GLY A 28 9.71 7.80 5.05
N TYR A 29 10.34 7.88 6.22
CA TYR A 29 10.39 9.09 7.04
C TYR A 29 11.74 9.77 6.84
N ALA A 30 11.71 11.03 6.42
CA ALA A 30 12.90 11.86 6.28
C ALA A 30 12.75 13.13 7.13
N GLY A 31 13.87 13.77 7.44
CA GLY A 31 13.90 15.04 8.18
C GLY A 31 13.42 16.19 7.28
N ASP A 32 14.29 17.16 7.05
CA ASP A 32 13.95 18.36 6.29
C ASP A 32 14.00 18.14 4.76
N SER A 33 13.47 19.12 4.01
CA SER A 33 13.52 19.18 2.56
C SER A 33 14.98 19.13 2.02
N PRO A 34 15.26 18.46 0.89
CA PRO A 34 14.32 17.81 -0.04
C PRO A 34 13.91 16.39 0.39
N ALA A 35 14.48 15.86 1.47
CA ALA A 35 14.29 14.47 1.83
C ALA A 35 12.84 14.17 2.28
N SER A 36 12.16 15.12 2.93
CA SER A 36 10.73 15.05 3.28
C SER A 36 9.83 14.73 2.08
N HIS A 37 10.22 15.15 0.87
CA HIS A 37 9.48 14.98 -0.38
C HIS A 37 9.81 13.67 -1.11
N ARG A 38 10.63 12.78 -0.54
CA ARG A 38 10.94 11.49 -1.16
C ARG A 38 9.66 10.66 -1.33
N GLN A 39 9.32 10.32 -2.57
CA GLN A 39 8.13 9.54 -2.91
C GLN A 39 8.39 8.03 -2.79
N GLY A 40 7.33 7.28 -2.56
CA GLY A 40 7.27 5.82 -2.63
C GLY A 40 6.23 5.34 -3.64
N PHE A 41 5.87 4.07 -3.55
CA PHE A 41 4.97 3.41 -4.49
C PHE A 41 3.60 4.07 -4.60
N ILE A 42 3.00 4.55 -3.50
CA ILE A 42 1.60 5.03 -3.51
C ILE A 42 1.44 6.50 -3.90
N ASN A 43 2.51 7.29 -3.78
CA ASN A 43 2.45 8.75 -3.83
C ASN A 43 3.32 9.38 -4.93
N GLY A 44 3.72 8.61 -5.95
CA GLY A 44 4.20 9.19 -7.20
C GLY A 44 5.65 8.92 -7.60
N LEU A 45 6.36 7.98 -6.96
CA LEU A 45 7.76 7.72 -7.30
C LEU A 45 7.91 7.41 -8.80
N ALA A 46 8.64 8.26 -9.52
CA ALA A 46 8.84 8.28 -10.97
C ALA A 46 7.60 8.54 -11.85
N TYR A 47 6.37 8.29 -11.39
CA TYR A 47 5.15 8.38 -12.22
C TYR A 47 4.27 9.62 -11.94
N ASP A 48 4.53 10.37 -10.87
CA ASP A 48 3.81 11.60 -10.53
C ASP A 48 4.71 12.58 -9.77
N TRP A 49 5.65 13.22 -10.48
CA TRP A 49 6.69 14.03 -9.87
C TRP A 49 6.14 15.22 -9.07
N ASN A 50 6.57 15.34 -7.81
CA ASN A 50 6.11 16.39 -6.89
C ASN A 50 6.87 17.73 -6.94
N GLY A 51 7.78 17.94 -7.91
CA GLY A 51 8.52 19.20 -8.05
C GLY A 51 9.89 19.23 -7.35
N TYR A 52 10.21 18.25 -6.49
CA TYR A 52 11.48 18.21 -5.75
C TYR A 52 12.50 17.28 -6.38
N PHE A 53 13.77 17.67 -6.34
CA PHE A 53 14.89 16.83 -6.75
C PHE A 53 15.52 16.14 -5.54
N TYR A 54 15.66 14.82 -5.63
CA TYR A 54 16.34 13.96 -4.67
C TYR A 54 16.90 12.74 -5.42
N GLY A 55 17.93 12.11 -4.87
CA GLY A 55 18.44 10.84 -5.41
C GLY A 55 17.39 9.74 -5.28
N GLU A 56 17.47 8.70 -6.12
CA GLU A 56 16.55 7.55 -6.08
C GLU A 56 15.07 7.89 -6.44
N ARG A 57 14.87 8.73 -7.46
CA ARG A 57 13.54 9.21 -7.93
C ARG A 57 13.10 8.66 -9.29
N PHE A 58 13.97 7.92 -9.96
CA PHE A 58 13.81 7.57 -11.36
C PHE A 58 13.07 6.24 -11.53
N ARG A 59 12.77 5.91 -12.77
CA ARG A 59 12.06 4.67 -13.14
C ARG A 59 12.73 3.42 -12.57
N THR A 60 14.06 3.37 -12.57
CA THR A 60 14.84 2.28 -11.97
C THR A 60 14.62 2.15 -10.47
N ASP A 61 14.44 3.27 -9.78
CA ASP A 61 14.18 3.29 -8.34
C ASP A 61 12.77 2.81 -8.03
N LEU A 62 11.79 3.24 -8.81
CA LEU A 62 10.42 2.70 -8.73
C LEU A 62 10.42 1.18 -8.91
N ARG A 63 11.10 0.66 -9.93
CA ARG A 63 11.13 -0.78 -10.21
C ARG A 63 11.87 -1.56 -9.13
N THR A 64 13.03 -1.07 -8.67
CA THR A 64 13.75 -1.64 -7.52
C THR A 64 12.87 -1.69 -6.28
N LEU A 65 12.18 -0.59 -5.97
CA LEU A 65 11.28 -0.49 -4.83
C LEU A 65 10.08 -1.44 -4.98
N THR A 66 9.56 -1.62 -6.19
CA THR A 66 8.45 -2.53 -6.49
C THR A 66 8.87 -3.99 -6.29
N ASP A 67 10.10 -4.37 -6.66
CA ASP A 67 10.64 -5.71 -6.36
C ASP A 67 10.70 -5.98 -4.85
N ARG A 68 11.17 -5.00 -4.07
CA ARG A 68 11.18 -5.07 -2.59
C ARG A 68 9.77 -5.20 -2.03
N LEU A 69 8.82 -4.41 -2.56
CA LEU A 69 7.43 -4.43 -2.13
C LEU A 69 6.77 -5.78 -2.40
N ARG A 70 7.06 -6.45 -3.53
CA ARG A 70 6.58 -7.82 -3.80
C ARG A 70 7.05 -8.81 -2.72
N ILE A 71 8.31 -8.75 -2.29
CA ILE A 71 8.80 -9.56 -1.16
C ILE A 71 8.02 -9.25 0.12
N ASN A 72 7.77 -7.97 0.39
CA ASN A 72 7.04 -7.56 1.59
C ASN A 72 5.58 -8.06 1.59
N LEU A 73 4.91 -7.99 0.43
CA LEU A 73 3.56 -8.51 0.25
C LEU A 73 3.49 -10.03 0.43
N ALA A 74 4.58 -10.75 0.15
CA ALA A 74 4.74 -12.18 0.42
C ALA A 74 5.26 -12.50 1.83
N GLY A 75 4.96 -11.66 2.82
CA GLY A 75 5.27 -11.90 4.23
C GLY A 75 6.71 -11.58 4.62
N SER A 76 7.44 -10.83 3.78
CA SER A 76 8.84 -10.46 4.01
C SER A 76 9.76 -11.66 4.25
N LEU A 77 9.46 -12.79 3.62
CA LEU A 77 10.20 -14.04 3.76
C LEU A 77 11.60 -13.95 3.14
N GLN A 78 12.62 -14.39 3.89
CA GLN A 78 14.02 -14.44 3.43
C GLN A 78 14.18 -15.17 2.08
N ASN A 79 13.49 -16.31 1.93
CA ASN A 79 13.70 -17.23 0.82
C ASN A 79 12.57 -17.21 -0.23
N TYR A 80 11.64 -16.24 -0.17
CA TYR A 80 10.68 -16.07 -1.26
C TYR A 80 11.42 -15.51 -2.49
N ARG A 81 11.15 -16.07 -3.67
CA ARG A 81 11.87 -15.75 -4.90
C ARG A 81 10.97 -15.07 -5.92
N LEU A 82 11.54 -14.14 -6.66
CA LEU A 82 10.89 -13.47 -7.81
C LEU A 82 11.92 -13.16 -8.90
N LEU A 83 11.45 -12.74 -10.08
CA LEU A 83 12.30 -12.12 -11.09
C LEU A 83 12.36 -10.62 -10.84
N ASP A 84 13.56 -10.09 -10.62
CA ASP A 84 13.76 -8.65 -10.44
C ASP A 84 13.58 -7.88 -11.75
N GLN A 85 13.69 -6.55 -11.70
CA GLN A 85 13.62 -5.68 -12.87
C GLN A 85 14.64 -5.98 -13.98
N ASN A 86 15.69 -6.76 -13.71
CA ASN A 86 16.72 -7.14 -14.66
C ASN A 86 16.54 -8.58 -15.16
N ASN A 87 15.41 -9.23 -14.83
CA ASN A 87 15.13 -10.64 -15.09
C ASN A 87 16.06 -11.62 -14.36
N ILE A 88 16.66 -11.18 -13.25
CA ILE A 88 17.49 -12.03 -12.41
C ILE A 88 16.59 -12.65 -11.34
N GLN A 89 16.70 -13.96 -11.14
CA GLN A 89 16.03 -14.61 -10.02
C GLN A 89 16.72 -14.22 -8.72
N VAL A 90 15.98 -13.53 -7.85
CA VAL A 90 16.45 -13.01 -6.57
C VAL A 90 15.58 -13.54 -5.43
N ASP A 91 16.13 -13.56 -4.23
CA ASP A 91 15.37 -13.84 -3.00
C ASP A 91 15.22 -12.59 -2.12
N GLY A 92 14.39 -12.70 -1.09
CA GLY A 92 14.12 -11.59 -0.18
C GLY A 92 15.38 -11.03 0.51
N ARG A 93 16.40 -11.85 0.78
CA ARG A 93 17.65 -11.38 1.40
C ARG A 93 18.48 -10.56 0.43
N SER A 94 18.59 -10.99 -0.82
CA SER A 94 19.36 -10.30 -1.86
C SER A 94 18.78 -8.93 -2.24
N LEU A 95 17.49 -8.69 -1.99
CA LEU A 95 16.84 -7.39 -2.23
C LEU A 95 17.01 -6.44 -1.04
N ASN A 96 18.26 -6.15 -0.68
CA ASN A 96 18.63 -5.24 0.42
C ASN A 96 17.95 -5.60 1.77
N GLY A 97 17.84 -6.90 2.06
CA GLY A 97 17.20 -7.37 3.29
C GLY A 97 15.69 -7.11 3.37
N SER A 98 15.01 -6.89 2.23
CA SER A 98 13.55 -6.74 2.20
C SER A 98 12.81 -7.97 2.74
N GLY A 99 13.43 -9.13 2.57
CA GLY A 99 13.07 -10.36 3.24
C GLY A 99 13.96 -10.62 4.46
N TYR A 100 13.35 -10.65 5.64
CA TYR A 100 14.03 -10.90 6.92
C TYR A 100 13.34 -11.97 7.76
N THR A 101 12.08 -12.32 7.50
CA THR A 101 11.33 -13.31 8.28
C THR A 101 11.55 -14.75 7.80
N ARG A 102 11.28 -15.72 8.67
CA ARG A 102 11.17 -17.15 8.28
C ARG A 102 9.73 -17.64 8.29
N ASP A 103 8.84 -16.94 8.99
CA ASP A 103 7.41 -17.19 9.02
C ASP A 103 6.64 -15.88 8.76
N PRO A 104 5.54 -15.88 7.99
CA PRO A 104 4.79 -14.65 7.73
C PRO A 104 4.28 -13.95 8.98
N GLN A 105 4.00 -14.68 10.07
CA GLN A 105 3.51 -14.10 11.33
C GLN A 105 4.55 -13.21 12.02
N GLU A 106 5.81 -13.31 11.62
CA GLU A 106 6.91 -12.49 12.15
C GLU A 106 6.94 -11.07 11.55
N SER A 107 6.17 -10.83 10.48
CA SER A 107 6.10 -9.53 9.80
C SER A 107 4.86 -8.75 10.21
N ILE A 108 5.05 -7.69 11.01
CA ILE A 108 3.99 -6.72 11.31
C ILE A 108 4.03 -5.61 10.25
N ASN A 109 3.16 -5.72 9.25
CA ASN A 109 3.10 -4.80 8.10
C ASN A 109 2.30 -3.55 8.46
N TYR A 110 2.90 -2.37 8.26
CA TYR A 110 2.29 -1.10 8.59
C TYR A 110 2.74 0.00 7.62
N LEU A 111 2.00 1.09 7.62
CA LEU A 111 2.25 2.26 6.77
C LEU A 111 2.29 3.58 7.55
N SER A 112 1.75 3.59 8.77
CA SER A 112 1.87 4.69 9.71
C SER A 112 1.67 4.16 11.13
N LYS A 113 2.11 4.94 12.13
CA LYS A 113 2.01 4.63 13.56
C LYS A 113 1.87 5.94 14.34
N HIS A 114 1.96 5.87 15.68
CA HIS A 114 1.85 7.04 16.54
C HIS A 114 3.06 7.98 16.40
N ASP A 115 4.27 7.42 16.29
CA ASP A 115 5.49 8.18 15.99
C ASP A 115 5.54 8.61 14.54
N ASN A 116 6.24 9.72 14.29
CA ASN A 116 6.35 10.38 13.00
C ASN A 116 4.99 10.90 12.51
N GLU A 117 4.97 11.42 11.28
CA GLU A 117 3.77 11.95 10.64
C GLU A 117 2.73 10.85 10.38
N THR A 118 1.45 11.23 10.42
CA THR A 118 0.35 10.38 9.94
C THR A 118 0.48 10.10 8.44
N LEU A 119 -0.21 9.08 7.92
CA LEU A 119 -0.19 8.83 6.47
C LEU A 119 -0.70 10.04 5.66
N PHE A 120 -1.77 10.68 6.14
CA PHE A 120 -2.36 11.84 5.48
C PHE A 120 -1.35 12.99 5.41
N ASP A 121 -0.70 13.29 6.54
CA ASP A 121 0.30 14.35 6.63
C ASP A 121 1.53 14.05 5.77
N LEU A 122 2.02 12.81 5.76
CA LEU A 122 3.13 12.40 4.87
C LEU A 122 2.80 12.66 3.40
N ASN A 123 1.56 12.37 2.98
CA ASN A 123 1.15 12.58 1.60
C ASN A 123 1.01 14.06 1.23
N MET A 124 0.84 14.98 2.20
CA MET A 124 0.90 16.42 1.92
C MET A 124 2.27 16.84 1.40
N PHE A 125 3.34 16.33 2.00
CA PHE A 125 4.71 16.60 1.56
C PHE A 125 5.06 15.91 0.24
N LYS A 126 4.50 14.73 -0.02
CA LYS A 126 5.02 13.83 -1.06
C LYS A 126 4.27 13.89 -2.38
N MET A 127 3.02 14.34 -2.38
CA MET A 127 2.21 14.41 -3.59
C MET A 127 2.23 15.82 -4.19
N PRO A 128 2.22 15.97 -5.54
CA PRO A 128 2.27 17.25 -6.23
C PRO A 128 1.33 18.34 -5.67
N LEU A 129 1.91 19.50 -5.36
CA LEU A 129 1.23 20.67 -4.81
C LEU A 129 1.05 21.82 -5.82
N GLY A 130 1.39 21.62 -7.09
CA GLY A 130 1.34 22.67 -8.10
C GLY A 130 2.68 23.37 -8.38
N GLU A 131 3.75 22.95 -7.70
CA GLU A 131 5.08 23.54 -7.85
C GLU A 131 5.73 23.13 -9.18
N SER A 132 6.64 23.99 -9.69
CA SER A 132 7.45 23.70 -10.89
C SER A 132 6.64 23.34 -12.14
N GLY A 133 5.43 23.89 -12.28
CA GLY A 133 4.54 23.65 -13.43
C GLY A 133 3.82 22.30 -13.41
N MET A 134 3.93 21.54 -12.30
CA MET A 134 3.20 20.28 -12.13
C MET A 134 1.74 20.52 -11.78
N ALA A 135 0.84 19.65 -12.23
CA ALA A 135 -0.56 19.70 -11.80
C ALA A 135 -0.68 19.35 -10.30
N VAL A 136 -1.54 20.09 -9.58
CA VAL A 136 -1.89 19.75 -8.20
C VAL A 136 -2.59 18.39 -8.18
N THR A 137 -2.17 17.48 -7.31
CA THR A 137 -2.96 16.27 -7.06
C THR A 137 -4.20 16.63 -6.24
N SER A 138 -5.37 16.33 -6.79
CA SER A 138 -6.67 16.62 -6.15
C SER A 138 -6.86 15.85 -4.84
N MET A 139 -7.76 16.32 -3.97
CA MET A 139 -8.10 15.60 -2.75
C MET A 139 -8.61 14.18 -3.03
N ALA A 140 -9.47 14.01 -4.03
CA ALA A 140 -9.96 12.69 -4.44
C ALA A 140 -8.80 11.73 -4.80
N GLU A 141 -7.80 12.19 -5.56
CA GLU A 141 -6.62 11.38 -5.89
C GLU A 141 -5.73 11.09 -4.67
N ARG A 142 -5.62 12.03 -3.72
CA ARG A 142 -4.91 11.84 -2.44
C ARG A 142 -5.58 10.78 -1.58
N VAL A 143 -6.91 10.78 -1.50
CA VAL A 143 -7.71 9.74 -0.82
C VAL A 143 -7.49 8.38 -1.49
N ARG A 144 -7.46 8.31 -2.83
CA ARG A 144 -7.17 7.05 -3.53
C ARG A 144 -5.76 6.54 -3.24
N ALA A 145 -4.75 7.42 -3.19
CA ALA A 145 -3.38 7.04 -2.82
C ALA A 145 -3.30 6.51 -1.37
N GLN A 146 -3.99 7.15 -0.43
CA GLN A 146 -4.13 6.70 0.95
C GLN A 146 -4.78 5.30 1.01
N ASN A 147 -5.90 5.13 0.32
CA ASN A 147 -6.65 3.88 0.24
C ASN A 147 -5.82 2.75 -0.41
N LEU A 148 -5.03 3.06 -1.44
CA LEU A 148 -4.08 2.11 -2.03
C LEU A 148 -3.04 1.62 -1.01
N GLY A 149 -2.50 2.51 -0.17
CA GLY A 149 -1.61 2.12 0.92
C GLY A 149 -2.28 1.19 1.93
N LEU A 150 -3.52 1.51 2.34
CA LEU A 150 -4.32 0.67 3.22
C LEU A 150 -4.59 -0.71 2.60
N SER A 151 -4.89 -0.78 1.31
CA SER A 151 -5.07 -2.04 0.58
C SER A 151 -3.81 -2.89 0.56
N LEU A 152 -2.65 -2.30 0.26
CA LEU A 152 -1.38 -3.02 0.18
C LEU A 152 -1.02 -3.65 1.53
N VAL A 153 -1.20 -2.94 2.65
CA VAL A 153 -1.01 -3.53 3.98
C VAL A 153 -2.06 -4.60 4.26
N SER A 154 -3.33 -4.32 4.00
CA SER A 154 -4.43 -5.22 4.36
C SER A 154 -4.50 -6.50 3.54
N LEU A 155 -4.00 -6.50 2.30
CA LEU A 155 -4.02 -7.67 1.42
C LEU A 155 -2.64 -8.35 1.33
N SER A 156 -1.65 -7.87 2.10
CA SER A 156 -0.36 -8.54 2.26
C SER A 156 -0.47 -9.83 3.10
N GLN A 157 0.42 -10.79 2.85
CA GLN A 157 0.69 -11.87 3.79
C GLN A 157 1.41 -11.31 5.03
N GLY A 158 1.24 -11.98 6.18
CA GLY A 158 1.71 -11.50 7.48
C GLY A 158 0.61 -10.75 8.25
N ILE A 159 1.01 -9.95 9.23
CA ILE A 159 0.08 -9.33 10.18
C ILE A 159 -0.06 -7.84 9.86
N PRO A 160 -1.22 -7.37 9.37
CA PRO A 160 -1.42 -5.94 9.14
C PRO A 160 -1.63 -5.19 10.46
N PHE A 161 -1.05 -4.00 10.55
CA PHE A 161 -1.19 -3.07 11.65
C PHE A 161 -1.61 -1.70 11.11
N TYR A 162 -2.50 -1.03 11.86
CA TYR A 162 -3.07 0.24 11.47
C TYR A 162 -2.96 1.25 12.61
N HIS A 163 -2.57 2.48 12.28
CA HIS A 163 -2.67 3.59 13.21
C HIS A 163 -4.13 4.04 13.32
N MET A 164 -4.59 4.33 14.53
CA MET A 164 -5.95 4.83 14.77
C MET A 164 -6.20 6.09 13.92
N GLY A 165 -7.26 6.04 13.10
CA GLY A 165 -7.67 7.11 12.20
C GLY A 165 -6.98 7.12 10.83
N SER A 166 -6.12 6.14 10.49
CA SER A 166 -5.58 6.03 9.13
C SER A 166 -6.66 5.90 8.06
N ASP A 167 -7.77 5.24 8.38
CA ASP A 167 -8.99 5.10 7.58
C ASP A 167 -9.88 6.35 7.58
N MET A 168 -9.62 7.29 8.49
CA MET A 168 -10.35 8.55 8.63
C MET A 168 -9.55 9.75 8.11
N LEU A 169 -8.52 9.49 7.30
CA LEU A 169 -7.59 10.51 6.81
C LEU A 169 -6.92 11.33 7.93
N ARG A 170 -6.78 10.76 9.14
CA ARG A 170 -6.31 11.49 10.33
C ARG A 170 -5.03 12.25 10.05
N SER A 171 -5.05 13.52 10.43
CA SER A 171 -3.93 14.44 10.47
C SER A 171 -3.57 14.78 11.91
N LYS A 172 -2.32 15.18 12.13
CA LYS A 172 -1.86 15.85 13.35
C LYS A 172 -1.41 17.27 13.05
N SER A 173 -2.01 17.89 12.03
CA SER A 173 -1.60 19.18 11.48
C SER A 173 -0.10 19.21 11.13
N LEU A 174 0.36 18.14 10.47
CA LEU A 174 1.76 17.92 10.05
C LEU A 174 2.77 17.68 11.19
N ASP A 175 2.33 17.46 12.43
CA ASP A 175 3.23 17.15 13.55
C ASP A 175 3.89 15.77 13.38
N ARG A 176 5.23 15.76 13.41
CA ARG A 176 6.04 14.54 13.37
C ARG A 176 6.22 13.88 14.75
N ASN A 177 6.15 14.63 15.85
CA ASN A 177 6.42 14.08 17.18
C ASN A 177 5.45 14.64 18.21
N SER A 178 4.28 14.04 18.21
CA SER A 178 3.07 14.52 18.90
C SER A 178 2.85 13.92 20.29
N TYR A 179 3.88 13.32 20.88
CA TYR A 179 3.79 12.64 22.17
C TYR A 179 3.27 13.56 23.30
N ASP A 180 3.56 14.86 23.22
CA ASP A 180 3.15 15.88 24.19
C ASP A 180 2.49 17.10 23.51
N SER A 181 1.87 16.90 22.34
CA SER A 181 1.16 17.96 21.60
C SER A 181 -0.31 18.11 22.02
N GLY A 182 -0.71 17.46 23.12
CA GLY A 182 -2.04 17.52 23.71
C GLY A 182 -3.17 17.02 22.81
N ASP A 183 -4.41 17.23 23.27
CA ASP A 183 -5.62 16.81 22.56
C ASP A 183 -5.78 17.54 21.22
N TRP A 184 -5.34 18.79 21.15
CA TRP A 184 -5.51 19.66 19.98
C TRP A 184 -4.90 19.05 18.70
N PHE A 185 -3.62 18.66 18.75
CA PHE A 185 -2.95 18.06 17.59
C PHE A 185 -3.23 16.56 17.45
N ASN A 186 -3.63 15.86 18.52
CA ASN A 186 -3.87 14.42 18.48
C ASN A 186 -5.34 14.01 18.24
N ARG A 187 -6.28 14.96 18.18
CA ARG A 187 -7.71 14.72 18.00
C ARG A 187 -8.02 13.72 16.90
N VAL A 188 -8.95 12.81 17.19
CA VAL A 188 -9.62 11.94 16.22
C VAL A 188 -11.10 12.26 16.28
N ASP A 189 -11.68 12.64 15.16
CA ASP A 189 -13.05 13.12 15.09
C ASP A 189 -14.03 12.05 14.59
N PHE A 190 -14.69 11.36 15.52
CA PHE A 190 -15.65 10.30 15.18
C PHE A 190 -16.98 10.81 14.60
N THR A 191 -17.20 12.12 14.49
CA THR A 191 -18.33 12.65 13.70
C THR A 191 -18.03 12.69 12.20
N TYR A 192 -16.76 12.45 11.83
CA TYR A 192 -16.24 12.49 10.46
C TYR A 192 -16.29 13.88 9.79
N GLU A 193 -16.49 14.95 10.57
CA GLU A 193 -16.61 16.31 10.02
C GLU A 193 -15.25 16.95 9.71
N ASP A 194 -14.18 16.50 10.37
CA ASP A 194 -12.84 17.09 10.25
C ASP A 194 -11.75 16.05 10.53
N ASN A 195 -10.72 15.96 9.69
CA ASN A 195 -9.63 15.00 9.88
C ASN A 195 -8.49 15.52 10.79
N ASN A 196 -8.66 16.69 11.40
CA ASN A 196 -7.66 17.44 12.18
C ASN A 196 -6.51 18.09 11.40
N PHE A 197 -6.64 18.24 10.08
CA PHE A 197 -5.68 19.01 9.27
C PHE A 197 -5.86 20.52 9.47
N ALA A 198 -4.77 21.29 9.31
CA ALA A 198 -4.76 22.75 9.40
C ALA A 198 -5.28 23.32 10.73
N LYS A 199 -4.81 22.77 11.85
CA LYS A 199 -5.06 23.26 13.22
C LYS A 199 -3.94 24.16 13.75
N GLY A 200 -3.25 24.84 12.84
CA GLY A 200 -2.07 25.66 13.14
C GLY A 200 -0.76 24.88 12.94
N LEU A 201 0.36 25.61 13.00
CA LEU A 201 1.69 25.02 12.94
C LEU A 201 1.92 24.14 14.19
N PRO A 202 2.47 22.93 14.03
CA PRO A 202 2.71 22.01 15.14
C PRO A 202 3.85 22.52 16.05
N PRO A 203 3.99 22.02 17.29
CA PRO A 203 4.95 22.55 18.25
C PRO A 203 6.40 22.60 17.75
N SER A 204 7.14 23.63 18.17
CA SER A 204 8.45 23.96 17.61
C SER A 204 9.52 22.90 17.87
N TRP A 205 9.46 22.19 19.01
CA TRP A 205 10.50 21.27 19.48
C TRP A 205 10.86 20.13 18.52
N SER A 206 10.01 19.84 17.53
CA SER A 206 10.32 18.84 16.49
C SER A 206 9.92 19.27 15.08
N ASN A 207 9.38 20.48 14.90
CA ASN A 207 8.77 20.87 13.63
C ASN A 207 9.21 22.26 13.11
N GLN A 208 9.89 23.07 13.93
CA GLN A 208 10.17 24.47 13.57
C GLN A 208 10.96 24.64 12.26
N SER A 209 11.90 23.75 11.97
CA SER A 209 12.69 23.77 10.73
C SER A 209 11.85 23.65 9.47
N ARG A 210 10.64 23.08 9.58
CA ARG A 210 9.73 22.80 8.46
C ARG A 210 8.52 23.73 8.42
N TRP A 211 8.40 24.68 9.35
CA TRP A 211 7.24 25.58 9.39
C TRP A 211 7.06 26.41 8.12
N SER A 212 8.14 26.81 7.47
CA SER A 212 8.09 27.55 6.19
C SER A 212 7.46 26.72 5.07
N GLU A 213 7.69 25.40 5.08
CA GLU A 213 7.11 24.43 4.15
C GLU A 213 5.68 24.05 4.53
N MET A 214 5.40 23.90 5.84
CA MET A 214 4.09 23.54 6.38
C MET A 214 3.05 24.67 6.23
N ALA A 215 3.43 25.91 6.51
CA ALA A 215 2.52 27.06 6.51
C ALA A 215 1.69 27.20 5.23
N PRO A 216 2.26 27.18 4.00
CA PRO A 216 1.46 27.26 2.78
C PRO A 216 0.55 26.05 2.58
N MET A 217 0.95 24.84 3.01
CA MET A 217 0.10 23.65 2.94
C MET A 217 -1.11 23.78 3.87
N LEU A 218 -0.88 24.20 5.12
CA LEU A 218 -1.93 24.36 6.12
C LEU A 218 -2.89 25.50 5.79
N ALA A 219 -2.42 26.53 5.07
CA ALA A 219 -3.25 27.64 4.62
C ALA A 219 -4.12 27.30 3.39
N ASN A 220 -3.85 26.19 2.69
CA ASN A 220 -4.55 25.85 1.45
C ASN A 220 -5.85 25.06 1.73
N PRO A 221 -7.05 25.66 1.54
CA PRO A 221 -8.31 24.99 1.81
C PRO A 221 -8.57 23.78 0.90
N ALA A 222 -7.96 23.72 -0.29
CA ALA A 222 -8.10 22.58 -1.20
C ALA A 222 -7.40 21.30 -0.67
N LEU A 223 -6.54 21.43 0.34
CA LEU A 223 -5.88 20.29 1.01
C LEU A 223 -6.63 19.81 2.26
N LYS A 224 -7.77 20.41 2.60
CA LYS A 224 -8.63 19.93 3.69
C LYS A 224 -9.67 18.95 3.15
N PRO A 225 -9.71 17.69 3.61
CA PRO A 225 -10.70 16.74 3.16
C PRO A 225 -12.09 17.11 3.69
N THR A 226 -13.09 16.83 2.89
CA THR A 226 -14.50 16.92 3.29
C THR A 226 -14.93 15.68 4.07
N LYS A 227 -16.12 15.73 4.68
CA LYS A 227 -16.75 14.55 5.30
C LYS A 227 -16.87 13.37 4.33
N ASP A 228 -17.24 13.64 3.07
CA ASP A 228 -17.36 12.58 2.06
C ASP A 228 -16.00 11.95 1.73
N ASP A 229 -14.93 12.74 1.66
CA ASP A 229 -13.56 12.22 1.49
C ASP A 229 -13.16 11.28 2.65
N ILE A 230 -13.48 11.68 3.89
CA ILE A 230 -13.22 10.87 5.09
C ILE A 230 -14.03 9.57 5.04
N LEU A 231 -15.34 9.65 4.76
CA LEU A 231 -16.21 8.47 4.69
C LEU A 231 -15.82 7.52 3.56
N LYS A 232 -15.36 8.02 2.40
CA LYS A 232 -14.79 7.18 1.33
C LYS A 232 -13.60 6.35 1.82
N SER A 233 -12.72 6.92 2.65
CA SER A 233 -11.59 6.17 3.22
C SER A 233 -12.02 5.16 4.29
N VAL A 234 -13.03 5.50 5.10
CA VAL A 234 -13.63 4.59 6.09
C VAL A 234 -14.28 3.39 5.41
N HIS A 235 -15.13 3.62 4.40
CA HIS A 235 -15.77 2.54 3.64
C HIS A 235 -14.76 1.66 2.93
N HIS A 236 -13.74 2.25 2.30
CA HIS A 236 -12.65 1.51 1.68
C HIS A 236 -11.95 0.56 2.66
N MET A 237 -11.61 1.05 3.86
CA MET A 237 -10.98 0.21 4.90
C MET A 237 -11.90 -0.94 5.34
N GLN A 238 -13.19 -0.68 5.56
CA GLN A 238 -14.15 -1.71 5.91
C GLN A 238 -14.26 -2.78 4.82
N GLU A 239 -14.34 -2.38 3.56
CA GLU A 239 -14.41 -3.27 2.40
C GLU A 239 -13.15 -4.13 2.28
N VAL A 240 -11.97 -3.52 2.35
CA VAL A 240 -10.70 -4.24 2.28
C VAL A 240 -10.52 -5.22 3.44
N LEU A 241 -10.99 -4.88 4.65
CA LEU A 241 -10.99 -5.82 5.78
C LEU A 241 -11.97 -6.97 5.58
N LYS A 242 -13.15 -6.73 5.00
CA LYS A 242 -14.10 -7.78 4.61
C LYS A 242 -13.47 -8.73 3.60
N ILE A 243 -12.77 -8.20 2.58
CA ILE A 243 -12.05 -8.99 1.57
C ILE A 243 -10.93 -9.81 2.21
N ARG A 244 -10.10 -9.22 3.08
CA ARG A 244 -9.05 -9.99 3.78
C ARG A 244 -9.64 -11.16 4.57
N LYS A 245 -10.80 -10.97 5.19
CA LYS A 245 -11.47 -11.99 6.00
C LYS A 245 -12.27 -13.00 5.20
N SER A 246 -12.68 -12.69 3.97
CA SER A 246 -13.50 -13.59 3.14
C SER A 246 -12.74 -14.85 2.71
N SER A 247 -11.41 -14.78 2.64
CA SER A 247 -10.55 -15.88 2.19
C SER A 247 -9.41 -16.16 3.16
N LYS A 248 -9.06 -17.43 3.38
CA LYS A 248 -7.80 -17.80 4.06
C LYS A 248 -6.56 -17.57 3.20
N LEU A 249 -6.73 -17.42 1.88
CA LEU A 249 -5.63 -17.17 0.95
C LEU A 249 -4.89 -15.85 1.26
N PHE A 250 -5.55 -14.85 1.83
CA PHE A 250 -4.89 -13.61 2.28
C PHE A 250 -4.10 -13.74 3.60
N ARG A 251 -4.21 -14.90 4.27
CA ARG A 251 -3.73 -15.13 5.64
C ARG A 251 -3.08 -16.51 5.76
N LEU A 252 -2.20 -16.82 4.81
CA LEU A 252 -1.45 -18.08 4.83
C LEU A 252 -0.52 -18.10 6.05
N GLU A 253 -0.54 -19.21 6.77
CA GLU A 253 0.09 -19.32 8.09
C GLU A 253 1.56 -19.73 7.99
N THR A 254 2.00 -20.29 6.86
CA THR A 254 3.35 -20.84 6.72
C THR A 254 4.10 -20.27 5.52
N ALA A 255 5.42 -20.18 5.65
CA ALA A 255 6.28 -19.83 4.53
C ALA A 255 6.21 -20.83 3.37
N ALA A 256 5.87 -22.09 3.64
CA ALA A 256 5.69 -23.12 2.61
C ALA A 256 4.45 -22.83 1.76
N ASP A 257 3.32 -22.51 2.39
CA ASP A 257 2.08 -22.13 1.71
C ASP A 257 2.27 -20.87 0.87
N ILE A 258 2.95 -19.85 1.40
CA ILE A 258 3.20 -18.63 0.63
C ILE A 258 4.03 -18.92 -0.63
N ARG A 259 5.09 -19.73 -0.51
CA ARG A 259 5.93 -20.08 -1.68
C ARG A 259 5.19 -20.92 -2.72
N SER A 260 4.25 -21.77 -2.33
CA SER A 260 3.50 -22.61 -3.26
C SER A 260 2.29 -21.90 -3.88
N ARG A 261 1.70 -20.93 -3.17
CA ARG A 261 0.42 -20.30 -3.54
C ARG A 261 0.54 -18.89 -4.10
N VAL A 262 1.47 -18.08 -3.57
CA VAL A 262 1.59 -16.65 -3.91
C VAL A 262 2.56 -16.46 -5.07
N GLN A 263 2.11 -15.79 -6.13
CA GLN A 263 2.92 -15.44 -7.30
C GLN A 263 2.72 -13.98 -7.70
N PHE A 264 3.76 -13.38 -8.29
CA PHE A 264 3.70 -12.06 -8.91
C PHE A 264 3.93 -12.17 -10.41
N HIS A 265 3.11 -11.48 -11.22
CA HIS A 265 3.08 -11.66 -12.68
C HIS A 265 3.72 -10.51 -13.46
N ASN A 266 3.45 -9.27 -13.07
CA ASN A 266 4.05 -8.09 -13.68
C ASN A 266 5.48 -7.88 -13.14
N THR A 267 6.43 -8.73 -13.52
CA THR A 267 7.84 -8.72 -13.07
C THR A 267 8.80 -8.60 -14.26
N GLY A 268 10.11 -8.49 -14.00
CA GLY A 268 11.10 -8.44 -15.07
C GLY A 268 11.32 -7.05 -15.68
N SER A 269 12.16 -6.99 -16.71
CA SER A 269 12.50 -5.74 -17.41
C SER A 269 11.34 -5.14 -18.21
N GLY A 270 10.40 -5.98 -18.62
CA GLY A 270 9.16 -5.61 -19.32
C GLY A 270 8.02 -5.16 -18.41
N GLN A 271 8.23 -5.07 -17.09
CA GLN A 271 7.14 -4.73 -16.16
C GLN A 271 6.52 -3.35 -16.45
N ILE A 272 5.20 -3.27 -16.29
CA ILE A 272 4.43 -2.03 -16.30
C ILE A 272 4.71 -1.28 -15.00
N ASP A 273 5.10 -0.03 -15.09
CA ASP A 273 5.44 0.79 -13.93
C ASP A 273 4.18 1.14 -13.10
N GLY A 274 4.31 1.11 -11.78
CA GLY A 274 3.18 1.41 -10.87
C GLY A 274 2.13 0.30 -10.78
N LEU A 275 2.39 -0.89 -11.34
CA LEU A 275 1.46 -2.03 -11.31
C LEU A 275 2.04 -3.21 -10.53
N ILE A 276 1.30 -3.72 -9.55
CA ILE A 276 1.59 -5.03 -8.93
C ILE A 276 0.42 -5.96 -9.21
N VAL A 277 0.71 -7.12 -9.79
CA VAL A 277 -0.27 -8.19 -10.01
C VAL A 277 0.15 -9.38 -9.16
N MET A 278 -0.62 -9.64 -8.10
CA MET A 278 -0.41 -10.74 -7.17
C MET A 278 -1.52 -11.77 -7.37
N SER A 279 -1.18 -13.04 -7.51
CA SER A 279 -2.18 -14.12 -7.46
C SER A 279 -1.91 -15.05 -6.28
N ILE A 280 -2.98 -15.58 -5.70
CA ILE A 280 -2.92 -16.59 -4.65
C ILE A 280 -3.76 -17.78 -5.10
N SER A 281 -3.13 -18.94 -5.27
CA SER A 281 -3.78 -20.15 -5.76
C SER A 281 -4.28 -21.01 -4.60
N ASP A 282 -5.42 -21.69 -4.80
CA ASP A 282 -5.91 -22.73 -3.90
C ASP A 282 -5.88 -24.16 -4.47
N THR A 283 -5.44 -24.30 -5.71
CA THR A 283 -5.35 -25.58 -6.45
C THR A 283 -4.32 -26.60 -5.90
N GLN A 284 -3.79 -26.43 -4.69
CA GLN A 284 -2.77 -27.33 -4.09
C GLN A 284 -3.46 -28.45 -3.28
N ALA A 285 -2.72 -29.47 -2.83
CA ALA A 285 -3.26 -30.67 -2.15
C ALA A 285 -3.89 -30.44 -0.75
N LYS A 286 -4.30 -29.21 -0.45
CA LYS A 286 -5.15 -28.82 0.67
C LYS A 286 -5.96 -27.61 0.19
N ASP A 287 -7.25 -27.80 0.03
CA ASP A 287 -8.22 -26.71 -0.14
C ASP A 287 -8.25 -25.86 1.15
N LEU A 288 -8.01 -24.56 1.01
CA LEU A 288 -8.00 -23.58 2.10
C LEU A 288 -9.20 -22.64 2.05
N ASP A 289 -9.88 -22.53 0.92
CA ASP A 289 -10.98 -21.63 0.64
C ASP A 289 -12.09 -22.33 -0.15
N PRO A 290 -13.20 -22.70 0.51
CA PRO A 290 -14.29 -23.42 -0.13
C PRO A 290 -15.05 -22.59 -1.19
N ASN A 291 -14.72 -21.30 -1.36
CA ASN A 291 -15.39 -20.42 -2.31
C ASN A 291 -14.56 -20.09 -3.55
N TYR A 292 -13.22 -20.16 -3.47
CA TYR A 292 -12.34 -19.58 -4.49
C TYR A 292 -11.07 -20.41 -4.75
N GLU A 293 -10.95 -20.97 -5.96
CA GLU A 293 -9.75 -21.64 -6.49
C GLU A 293 -8.54 -20.71 -6.63
N LYS A 294 -8.80 -19.42 -6.83
CA LYS A 294 -7.76 -18.41 -7.06
C LYS A 294 -8.26 -17.02 -6.74
N VAL A 295 -7.38 -16.23 -6.15
CA VAL A 295 -7.52 -14.78 -6.01
C VAL A 295 -6.47 -14.09 -6.87
N VAL A 296 -6.84 -13.02 -7.57
CA VAL A 296 -5.94 -12.11 -8.26
C VAL A 296 -6.15 -10.70 -7.73
N VAL A 297 -5.11 -10.12 -7.14
CA VAL A 297 -5.11 -8.73 -6.67
C VAL A 297 -4.23 -7.90 -7.58
N ILE A 298 -4.80 -6.80 -8.08
CA ILE A 298 -4.10 -5.84 -8.92
C ILE A 298 -4.07 -4.49 -8.19
N PHE A 299 -2.86 -4.05 -7.85
CA PHE A 299 -2.60 -2.74 -7.27
C PHE A 299 -2.09 -1.81 -8.37
N ASN A 300 -2.94 -0.91 -8.85
CA ASN A 300 -2.59 0.12 -9.81
C ASN A 300 -2.32 1.44 -9.06
N ALA A 301 -1.06 1.85 -8.95
CA ALA A 301 -0.64 3.13 -8.39
C ALA A 301 -0.62 4.28 -9.40
N SER A 302 -0.68 3.95 -10.69
CA SER A 302 -0.62 4.91 -11.79
C SER A 302 -1.78 5.90 -11.76
N LYS A 303 -1.55 7.06 -12.37
CA LYS A 303 -2.57 8.07 -12.65
C LYS A 303 -3.51 7.67 -13.80
N PHE A 304 -3.23 6.56 -14.46
CA PHE A 304 -3.99 6.06 -15.60
C PHE A 304 -4.51 4.65 -15.33
N ALA A 305 -5.59 4.28 -16.02
CA ALA A 305 -6.03 2.90 -16.05
C ALA A 305 -4.91 2.01 -16.62
N GLN A 306 -4.79 0.79 -16.10
CA GLN A 306 -3.79 -0.18 -16.53
C GLN A 306 -4.45 -1.50 -16.86
N GLN A 307 -3.89 -2.16 -17.86
CA GLN A 307 -4.33 -3.46 -18.33
C GLN A 307 -3.27 -4.50 -18.02
N TRP A 308 -3.72 -5.71 -17.71
CA TRP A 308 -2.84 -6.86 -17.52
C TRP A 308 -3.46 -8.11 -18.11
N ARG A 309 -2.69 -8.90 -18.84
CA ARG A 309 -3.19 -10.11 -19.48
C ARG A 309 -2.66 -11.36 -18.79
N MET A 310 -3.55 -12.27 -18.43
CA MET A 310 -3.24 -13.61 -17.95
C MET A 310 -3.91 -14.63 -18.88
N PRO A 311 -3.26 -15.04 -19.98
CA PRO A 311 -3.83 -15.98 -20.94
C PRO A 311 -4.31 -17.30 -20.31
N ALA A 312 -3.68 -17.73 -19.22
CA ALA A 312 -4.06 -18.93 -18.47
C ALA A 312 -5.45 -18.85 -17.81
N LEU A 313 -6.04 -17.65 -17.70
CA LEU A 313 -7.38 -17.45 -17.15
C LEU A 313 -8.46 -17.26 -18.22
N LYS A 314 -8.13 -17.38 -19.51
CA LYS A 314 -9.15 -17.35 -20.58
C LYS A 314 -10.21 -18.42 -20.35
N GLY A 315 -11.47 -18.04 -20.55
CA GLY A 315 -12.62 -18.92 -20.31
C GLY A 315 -12.82 -19.35 -18.85
N SER A 316 -12.06 -18.80 -17.90
CA SER A 316 -12.31 -18.99 -16.47
C SER A 316 -13.39 -18.01 -16.02
N ALA A 317 -14.24 -18.42 -15.07
CA ALA A 317 -15.33 -17.58 -14.56
C ALA A 317 -14.83 -16.50 -13.57
N VAL A 318 -13.79 -15.74 -13.94
CA VAL A 318 -13.19 -14.69 -13.12
C VAL A 318 -14.23 -13.58 -12.89
N LYS A 319 -14.39 -13.14 -11.64
CA LYS A 319 -15.29 -12.05 -11.29
C LYS A 319 -14.58 -11.04 -10.40
N LEU A 320 -14.99 -9.78 -10.48
CA LEU A 320 -14.66 -8.81 -9.43
C LEU A 320 -15.20 -9.33 -8.09
N HIS A 321 -14.41 -9.20 -7.02
CA HIS A 321 -14.80 -9.71 -5.71
C HIS A 321 -16.14 -9.08 -5.30
N PRO A 322 -17.11 -9.85 -4.73
CA PRO A 322 -18.45 -9.35 -4.46
C PRO A 322 -18.50 -8.05 -3.64
N VAL A 323 -17.63 -7.91 -2.64
CA VAL A 323 -17.50 -6.67 -1.84
C VAL A 323 -17.16 -5.46 -2.72
N GLN A 324 -16.33 -5.61 -3.76
CA GLN A 324 -15.97 -4.51 -4.66
C GLN A 324 -17.02 -4.28 -5.74
N ALA A 325 -17.72 -5.32 -6.18
CA ALA A 325 -18.87 -5.19 -7.08
C ALA A 325 -20.01 -4.37 -6.45
N ASP A 326 -20.16 -4.45 -5.12
CA ASP A 326 -21.11 -3.68 -4.31
C ASP A 326 -20.44 -2.55 -3.49
N SER A 327 -19.29 -2.04 -3.97
CA SER A 327 -18.50 -1.03 -3.23
C SER A 327 -19.23 0.32 -3.09
N TYR A 328 -18.87 1.10 -2.08
CA TYR A 328 -19.18 2.53 -2.05
C TYR A 328 -18.41 3.32 -3.14
N ASP A 329 -17.25 2.81 -3.58
CA ASP A 329 -16.43 3.42 -4.62
C ASP A 329 -16.89 3.00 -6.03
N GLU A 330 -17.62 3.89 -6.70
CA GLU A 330 -18.05 3.67 -8.10
C GLU A 330 -16.88 3.44 -9.07
N VAL A 331 -15.67 3.92 -8.75
CA VAL A 331 -14.50 3.71 -9.62
C VAL A 331 -14.10 2.24 -9.64
N VAL A 332 -13.98 1.56 -8.49
CA VAL A 332 -13.54 0.15 -8.48
C VAL A 332 -14.54 -0.79 -9.13
N LYS A 333 -15.84 -0.46 -9.15
CA LYS A 333 -16.88 -1.21 -9.86
C LYS A 333 -16.63 -1.30 -11.37
N THR A 334 -15.89 -0.35 -11.94
CA THR A 334 -15.53 -0.35 -13.37
C THR A 334 -14.34 -1.28 -13.68
N ALA A 335 -13.68 -1.84 -12.67
CA ALA A 335 -12.64 -2.85 -12.88
C ALA A 335 -13.25 -4.13 -13.45
N ALA A 336 -12.68 -4.63 -14.54
CA ALA A 336 -13.29 -5.69 -15.33
C ALA A 336 -12.26 -6.74 -15.77
N PHE A 337 -12.76 -7.94 -16.06
CA PHE A 337 -12.01 -9.00 -16.71
C PHE A 337 -12.74 -9.45 -17.98
N SER A 338 -11.99 -9.72 -19.05
CA SER A 338 -12.51 -10.23 -20.31
C SER A 338 -12.19 -11.72 -20.46
N ASP A 339 -13.21 -12.57 -20.40
CA ASP A 339 -13.07 -14.03 -20.50
C ASP A 339 -12.48 -14.48 -21.86
N GLU A 340 -12.77 -13.74 -22.92
CA GLU A 340 -12.28 -14.01 -24.29
C GLU A 340 -10.76 -13.79 -24.39
N THR A 341 -10.29 -12.71 -23.77
CA THR A 341 -8.91 -12.25 -23.93
C THR A 341 -8.01 -12.63 -22.77
N GLY A 342 -8.56 -12.92 -21.59
CA GLY A 342 -7.82 -13.09 -20.35
C GLY A 342 -7.25 -11.77 -19.81
N GLU A 343 -7.84 -10.64 -20.16
CA GLU A 343 -7.34 -9.30 -19.81
C GLU A 343 -8.12 -8.68 -18.66
N PHE A 344 -7.39 -8.15 -17.68
CA PHE A 344 -7.88 -7.29 -16.62
C PHE A 344 -7.76 -5.83 -17.03
N ASN A 345 -8.77 -5.02 -16.73
CA ASN A 345 -8.72 -3.56 -16.80
C ASN A 345 -8.95 -2.98 -15.40
N VAL A 346 -7.99 -2.19 -14.91
CA VAL A 346 -8.03 -1.63 -13.55
C VAL A 346 -7.87 -0.11 -13.61
N PRO A 347 -8.83 0.68 -13.08
CA PRO A 347 -8.77 2.13 -13.09
C PRO A 347 -7.54 2.70 -12.37
N ALA A 348 -7.25 3.98 -12.62
CA ALA A 348 -6.17 4.71 -11.96
C ALA A 348 -6.29 4.64 -10.43
N ARG A 349 -5.14 4.57 -9.73
CA ARG A 349 -5.04 4.58 -8.25
C ARG A 349 -6.06 3.65 -7.58
N THR A 350 -6.13 2.40 -8.04
CA THR A 350 -7.16 1.43 -7.62
C THR A 350 -6.54 0.10 -7.24
N THR A 351 -7.04 -0.49 -6.16
CA THR A 351 -6.82 -1.92 -5.88
C THR A 351 -8.06 -2.68 -6.31
N ALA A 352 -7.92 -3.59 -7.27
CA ALA A 352 -9.00 -4.48 -7.70
C ALA A 352 -8.66 -5.92 -7.31
N VAL A 353 -9.63 -6.62 -6.74
CA VAL A 353 -9.53 -8.01 -6.30
C VAL A 353 -10.50 -8.81 -7.15
N PHE A 354 -9.98 -9.75 -7.90
CA PHE A 354 -10.73 -10.69 -8.70
C PHE A 354 -10.64 -12.09 -8.10
N VAL A 355 -11.69 -12.86 -8.25
CA VAL A 355 -11.80 -14.24 -7.74
C VAL A 355 -12.19 -15.18 -8.87
N VAL A 356 -11.60 -16.37 -8.86
CA VAL A 356 -12.07 -17.51 -9.64
C VAL A 356 -12.89 -18.36 -8.67
N PRO A 357 -14.22 -18.49 -8.86
CA PRO A 357 -15.07 -19.31 -8.01
C PRO A 357 -14.63 -20.77 -7.97
N GLU A 358 -14.88 -21.42 -6.84
CA GLU A 358 -14.72 -22.87 -6.67
C GLU A 358 -15.52 -23.62 -7.73
N LYS A 359 -14.91 -24.65 -8.33
CA LYS A 359 -15.65 -25.54 -9.22
C LYS A 359 -16.60 -26.39 -8.39
N PRO A 360 -17.84 -26.65 -8.84
CA PRO A 360 -18.69 -27.63 -8.18
C PRO A 360 -17.93 -28.97 -8.07
N ALA A 361 -17.97 -29.60 -6.89
CA ALA A 361 -17.43 -30.94 -6.72
C ALA A 361 -18.08 -31.86 -7.77
N ALA A 362 -17.23 -32.54 -8.56
CA ALA A 362 -17.64 -33.40 -9.66
C ALA A 362 -18.31 -34.69 -9.18
#